data_AF-A0A955ZDK2-F1
#
_entry.id   AF-A0A955ZDK2-F1
#
_cell.length_a   1.000
_cell.length_b   1.000
_cell.length_c   1.000
_cell.angle_alpha   90.00
_cell.angle_beta   90.00
_cell.angle_gamma   90.00
#
_symmetry.space_group_name_H-M   'P 1'
#
loop_
_entity.id
_entity.type
_entity.pdbx_description
1 polymer ?
#
loop_
_entity_poly.entity_id
_entity_poly.type
_entity_poly.pdbx_seq_one_letter_code
_entity_poly.pdbx_strand_id
1 'polypeptide(L)' 'MTPGALEVRTDISPELEGELRSLVLSQRTLEDVVRWGLGQTPPVMIRNVVVQDEYTHDVVVPHPSGVVLVYDTT' A
#
# COMPACT_ATOMS: atom_id res chain seq x y z
N MET A 1 0.92 6.30 10.09
CA MET A 1 0.85 4.91 9.60
C MET A 1 1.55 4.00 10.59
N THR A 2 0.79 3.13 11.26
CA THR A 2 1.39 2.06 12.08
C THR A 2 1.67 0.88 11.17
N PRO A 3 2.83 0.20 11.25
CA PRO A 3 3.03 -1.04 10.51
C PRO A 3 2.02 -2.08 11.00
N GLY A 4 0.88 -2.14 10.31
CA GLY A 4 -0.24 -3.02 10.61
C GLY A 4 -0.05 -4.39 9.99
N ALA A 5 -0.81 -5.36 10.50
CA ALA A 5 -0.92 -6.65 9.85
C ALA A 5 -1.51 -6.48 8.44
N LEU A 6 -0.89 -7.08 7.43
CA LEU A 6 -1.48 -7.17 6.08
C LEU A 6 -2.80 -7.93 6.18
N GLU A 7 -3.89 -7.27 5.80
CA GLU A 7 -5.21 -7.87 5.67
C GLU A 7 -5.55 -8.08 4.19
N VAL A 8 -5.84 -9.33 3.82
CA VAL A 8 -6.15 -9.72 2.44
C VAL A 8 -7.67 -9.69 2.24
N ARG A 9 -8.12 -8.89 1.27
CA ARG A 9 -9.55 -8.67 0.94
C ARG A 9 -9.97 -9.24 -0.42
N THR A 10 -9.07 -9.92 -1.11
CA THR A 10 -9.30 -10.53 -2.43
C THR A 10 -8.48 -11.80 -2.54
N ASP A 11 -8.86 -12.71 -3.44
CA ASP A 11 -8.09 -13.92 -3.68
C ASP A 11 -6.72 -13.57 -4.28
N ILE A 12 -5.65 -14.00 -3.60
CA ILE A 12 -4.26 -13.92 -4.06
C ILE A 12 -3.55 -15.23 -3.72
N SER A 13 -2.51 -15.55 -4.48
CA SER A 13 -1.64 -16.69 -4.19
C SER A 13 -0.85 -16.47 -2.88
N PRO A 14 -0.51 -17.52 -2.13
CA PRO A 14 0.34 -17.43 -0.93
C PRO A 14 1.70 -16.77 -1.19
N GLU A 15 2.27 -16.97 -2.37
CA GLU A 15 3.56 -16.38 -2.77
C GLU A 15 3.46 -14.85 -2.85
N LEU A 16 2.45 -14.36 -3.60
CA LEU A 16 2.16 -12.94 -3.68
C LEU A 16 1.83 -12.33 -2.31
N GLU A 17 1.08 -13.04 -1.46
CA GLU A 17 0.81 -12.55 -0.10
C GLU A 17 2.11 -12.35 0.70
N GLY A 18 3.07 -13.28 0.60
CA GLY A 18 4.38 -13.18 1.26
C GLY A 18 5.21 -12.00 0.76
N GLU A 19 5.20 -11.76 -0.56
CA GLU A 19 5.86 -10.60 -1.18
C GLU A 19 5.24 -9.28 -0.71
N LEU A 20 3.92 -9.16 -0.76
CA LEU A 20 3.18 -7.98 -0.32
C LEU A 20 3.38 -7.71 1.18
N ARG A 21 3.39 -8.76 2.00
CA ARG A 21 3.64 -8.65 3.45
C ARG A 21 5.04 -8.09 3.71
N SER A 22 6.04 -8.58 3.01
CA SER A 22 7.42 -8.11 3.15
C SER A 22 7.56 -6.65 2.70
N LEU A 23 6.92 -6.29 1.60
CA LEU A 23 6.86 -4.91 1.10
C LEU A 23 6.21 -3.97 2.11
N VAL A 24 5.01 -4.29 2.59
CA VAL A 24 4.26 -3.45 3.53
C VAL A 24 5.02 -3.29 4.85
N LEU A 25 5.66 -4.35 5.37
CA LEU A 25 6.49 -4.26 6.58
C LEU A 25 7.73 -3.36 6.41
N SER A 26 8.20 -3.16 5.18
CA SER A 26 9.32 -2.26 4.88
C SER A 26 8.91 -0.78 4.85
N GLN A 27 7.62 -0.47 4.72
CA GLN A 27 7.09 0.87 4.61
C GLN A 27 6.52 1.31 5.97
N ARG A 28 7.16 2.27 6.62
CA ARG A 28 6.75 2.77 7.95
C ARG A 28 6.05 4.11 7.88
N THR A 29 6.26 4.83 6.80
CA THR A 29 5.69 6.16 6.53
C THR A 29 5.06 6.18 5.15
N LEU A 30 4.19 7.16 4.90
CA LEU A 30 3.67 7.41 3.56
C LEU A 30 4.80 7.82 2.59
N GLU A 31 5.86 8.44 3.08
CA GLU A 31 7.06 8.73 2.27
C GLU A 31 7.71 7.44 1.74
N ASP A 32 7.79 6.38 2.55
CA ASP A 32 8.31 5.08 2.10
C ASP A 32 7.47 4.49 0.97
N VAL A 33 6.14 4.63 1.06
CA VAL A 33 5.19 4.20 0.03
C VAL A 33 5.40 4.99 -1.26
N VAL A 34 5.48 6.32 -1.16
CA VAL A 34 5.73 7.20 -2.31
C VAL A 34 7.09 6.90 -2.95
N ARG A 35 8.14 6.73 -2.14
CA ARG A 35 9.49 6.40 -2.62
C ARG A 35 9.53 5.05 -3.33
N TRP A 36 8.87 4.04 -2.78
CA TRP A 36 8.72 2.75 -3.45
C TRP A 36 8.01 2.89 -4.80
N GLY A 37 6.91 3.64 -4.84
CA GLY A 37 6.13 3.83 -6.07
C GLY A 37 6.92 4.54 -7.17
N LEU A 38 7.62 5.62 -6.81
CA LEU A 38 8.49 6.35 -7.74
C LEU A 38 9.71 5.54 -8.22
N GLY A 39 10.12 4.52 -7.46
CA GLY A 39 11.19 3.59 -7.84
C GLY A 39 10.77 2.51 -8.84
N GLN A 40 9.47 2.37 -9.15
CA GLN A 40 8.97 1.41 -10.13
C GLN A 40 9.19 1.89 -11.57
N THR A 41 9.21 0.96 -12.53
CA THR A 41 9.23 1.27 -13.96
C THR A 41 8.10 0.51 -14.68
N PRO A 42 7.01 1.17 -15.10
CA PRO A 42 6.72 2.60 -14.95
C PRO A 42 6.50 3.01 -13.48
N PRO A 43 6.66 4.29 -13.11
CA PRO A 43 6.37 4.76 -11.76
C PRO A 43 4.93 4.46 -11.34
N VAL A 44 4.77 4.01 -10.11
CA VAL A 44 3.48 3.78 -9.47
C VAL A 44 3.12 5.04 -8.68
N MET A 45 2.01 5.66 -9.05
CA MET A 45 1.47 6.85 -8.38
C MET A 45 0.34 6.47 -7.43
N ILE A 46 0.13 7.28 -6.38
CA ILE A 46 -1.08 7.21 -5.57
C ILE A 46 -2.29 7.39 -6.51
N ARG A 47 -3.20 6.42 -6.50
CA ARG A 47 -4.39 6.45 -7.34
C ARG A 47 -5.49 7.32 -6.73
N ASN A 48 -5.65 7.22 -5.41
CA ASN A 48 -6.67 7.98 -4.69
C ASN A 48 -6.29 8.17 -3.21
N VAL A 49 -6.83 9.21 -2.60
CA VAL A 49 -6.82 9.43 -1.15
C VAL A 49 -8.27 9.60 -0.71
N VAL A 50 -8.76 8.67 0.12
CA VAL A 50 -10.12 8.71 0.64
C VAL A 50 -10.06 9.29 2.04
N VAL A 51 -10.66 10.47 2.21
CA VAL A 51 -10.80 11.13 3.53
C VAL A 51 -11.86 10.38 4.32
N GLN A 52 -11.49 9.81 5.46
CA GLN A 52 -12.41 9.15 6.39
C GLN A 52 -12.96 10.15 7.41
N ASP A 53 -12.06 10.93 8.04
CA ASP A 53 -12.41 12.07 8.90
C ASP A 53 -11.36 13.21 8.80
N GLU A 54 -11.35 14.15 9.75
CA GLU A 54 -10.44 15.31 9.76
C GLU A 54 -8.95 14.90 9.87
N TYR A 55 -8.66 13.71 10.40
CA TYR A 55 -7.31 13.23 10.68
C TYR A 55 -7.00 11.90 9.99
N THR A 56 -8.01 11.13 9.57
CA THR A 56 -7.82 9.77 9.00
C THR A 56 -8.06 9.71 7.50
N HIS A 57 -7.15 9.02 6.80
CA HIS A 57 -7.16 8.89 5.34
C HIS A 57 -6.73 7.49 4.89
N ASP A 58 -7.46 6.91 3.95
CA ASP A 58 -7.02 5.73 3.21
C ASP A 58 -6.27 6.16 1.94
N VAL A 59 -5.04 5.70 1.78
CA VAL A 59 -4.25 5.93 0.57
C VAL A 59 -4.27 4.68 -0.31
N VAL A 60 -4.80 4.82 -1.53
CA VAL A 60 -4.93 3.72 -2.50
C VAL A 60 -3.78 3.76 -3.50
N VAL A 61 -3.01 2.69 -3.55
CA VAL A 61 -1.83 2.55 -4.42
C VAL A 61 -1.94 1.29 -5.27
N PRO A 62 -1.90 1.38 -6.60
CA PRO A 62 -1.93 0.20 -7.47
C PRO A 62 -0.61 -0.57 -7.36
N HIS A 63 -0.66 -1.90 -7.38
CA HIS A 63 0.53 -2.74 -7.37
C HIS A 63 0.73 -3.41 -8.75
N PRO A 64 1.97 -3.58 -9.25
CA PRO A 64 2.24 -4.22 -10.54
C PRO A 64 1.66 -5.64 -10.70
N SER A 65 1.41 -6.35 -9.60
CA SER A 65 0.76 -7.67 -9.62
C SER A 65 -0.75 -7.64 -9.89
N GLY A 66 -1.35 -6.46 -10.11
CA GLY A 66 -2.76 -6.29 -10.46
C GLY A 66 -3.70 -6.10 -9.27
N VAL A 67 -3.18 -6.02 -8.04
CA VAL A 67 -3.96 -5.66 -6.84
C VAL A 67 -3.82 -4.19 -6.49
N VAL A 68 -4.59 -3.72 -5.52
CA VAL A 68 -4.41 -2.41 -4.89
C VAL A 68 -4.02 -2.59 -3.43
N LEU A 69 -3.08 -1.78 -2.98
CA LEU A 69 -2.70 -1.64 -1.58
C LEU A 69 -3.46 -0.43 -1.01
N VAL A 70 -4.06 -0.62 0.17
CA VAL A 70 -4.76 0.43 0.90
C VAL A 70 -4.03 0.65 2.22
N TYR A 71 -3.50 1.84 2.40
CA TYR A 71 -2.79 2.22 3.63
C TYR A 71 -3.70 3.11 4.46
N ASP A 72 -4.01 2.66 5.68
CA ASP A 72 -4.66 3.47 6.70
C ASP A 72 -3.64 4.43 7.32
N THR A 73 -3.93 5.72 7.24
CA THR A 73 -3.05 6.79 7.71
C THR A 73 -3.80 7.76 8.61
N THR A 74 -3.12 8.14 9.71
CA THR A 74 -3.50 9.16 10.70
C THR A 74 -2.43 10.23 10.74
#